data_AF-A0A7S3XCI7-F1
#
_entry.id   AF-A0A7S3XCI7-F1
#
_cell.length_a   1.000
_cell.length_b   1.000
_cell.length_c   1.000
_cell.angle_alpha   90.00
_cell.angle_beta   90.00
_cell.angle_gamma   90.00
#
_symmetry.space_group_name_H-M   'P 1'
#
loop_
_entity.id
_entity.type
_entity.pdbx_description
1 polymer ?
#
loop_
_entity_poly.entity_id
_entity_poly.type
_entity_poly.pdbx_seq_one_letter_code
_entity_poly.pdbx_strand_id
1 'polypeptide(L)'
;MEASPPQTLVAASAAVLFLAFLLLLVKSNRGKEEKEGGGRTQPGEGDRKTAYTKAEVAKHNKTDDAWIIIDNKVYDVTSYVEEHPGGDAILRHVGGDATEGFHG
;
A
#
# COMPACT_ATOMS: atom_id res chain seq x y z
N MET A 1 40.68 49.00 -23.31
CA MET A 1 41.33 48.32 -22.17
C MET A 1 40.25 47.96 -21.18
N GLU A 2 39.76 46.72 -21.21
CA GLU A 2 39.33 46.00 -20.01
C GLU A 2 39.09 44.54 -20.41
N ALA A 3 39.91 43.63 -19.89
CA ALA A 3 39.80 42.21 -20.16
C ALA A 3 38.77 41.63 -19.20
N SER A 4 37.59 41.28 -19.71
CA SER A 4 36.53 40.66 -18.92
C SER A 4 36.94 39.22 -18.54
N PRO A 5 36.85 38.82 -17.26
CA PRO A 5 37.32 37.51 -16.79
C PRO A 5 36.41 36.37 -17.28
N PRO A 6 36.94 35.16 -17.53
CA PRO A 6 36.15 34.02 -17.99
C PRO A 6 35.14 33.59 -16.93
N GLN A 7 33.85 33.54 -17.30
CA GLN A 7 32.70 33.16 -16.47
C GLN A 7 32.62 31.65 -16.15
N THR A 8 33.74 30.95 -16.01
CA THR A 8 33.76 29.49 -15.83
C THR A 8 33.43 29.04 -14.40
N LEU A 9 33.33 29.96 -13.43
CA LEU A 9 33.16 29.61 -12.02
C LEU A 9 31.69 29.42 -11.57
N VAL A 10 30.69 29.86 -12.35
CA VAL A 10 29.26 29.77 -11.95
C VAL A 10 28.59 28.47 -12.40
N ALA A 11 29.16 27.74 -13.38
CA ALA A 11 28.54 26.53 -13.91
C ALA A 11 28.74 25.27 -13.04
N ALA A 12 29.71 25.26 -12.12
CA ALA A 12 30.05 24.08 -11.33
C ALA A 12 29.05 23.79 -10.19
N SER A 13 28.29 24.78 -9.70
CA SER A 13 27.36 24.61 -8.58
C SER A 13 26.04 23.93 -8.99
N ALA A 14 25.52 24.22 -10.20
CA ALA A 14 24.30 23.61 -10.70
C ALA A 14 24.48 22.10 -11.00
N ALA A 15 25.64 21.70 -11.53
CA ALA A 15 25.94 20.31 -11.84
C ALA A 15 26.09 19.44 -10.57
N VAL A 16 26.67 19.99 -9.49
CA VAL A 16 26.82 19.29 -8.21
C VAL A 16 25.47 19.12 -7.50
N LEU A 17 24.59 20.12 -7.57
CA LEU A 17 23.23 20.01 -7.02
C LEU A 17 22.34 19.09 -7.86
N PHE A 18 22.49 19.09 -9.18
CA PHE A 18 21.77 18.14 -10.05
C PHE A 18 22.26 16.70 -9.85
N LEU A 19 23.57 16.50 -9.67
CA LEU A 19 24.15 15.19 -9.38
C LEU A 19 23.80 14.71 -7.96
N ALA A 20 23.76 15.60 -6.97
CA ALA A 20 23.28 15.27 -5.62
C ALA A 20 21.78 14.95 -5.61
N PHE A 21 20.96 15.67 -6.39
CA PHE A 21 19.54 15.38 -6.57
C PHE A 21 19.31 14.05 -7.30
N LEU A 22 20.11 13.74 -8.34
CA LEU A 22 20.13 12.44 -9.02
C LEU A 22 20.52 11.30 -8.06
N LEU A 23 21.51 11.51 -7.20
CA LEU A 23 21.91 10.51 -6.20
C LEU A 23 20.87 10.35 -5.08
N LEU A 24 20.11 11.40 -4.75
CA LEU A 24 19.03 11.34 -3.76
C LEU A 24 17.76 10.67 -4.31
N LEU A 25 17.50 10.77 -5.62
CA LEU A 25 16.46 10.00 -6.32
C LEU A 25 16.79 8.49 -6.36
N VAL A 26 18.06 8.11 -6.46
CA VAL A 26 18.49 6.70 -6.45
C VAL A 26 18.32 6.04 -5.06
N LYS A 27 18.40 6.80 -3.96
CA LYS A 27 18.35 6.23 -2.59
C LYS A 27 16.96 6.22 -1.94
N SER A 28 15.90 6.42 -2.73
CA SER A 28 14.52 6.17 -2.32
C SER A 28 13.87 5.08 -3.18
N ASN A 29 14.54 3.94 -3.32
CA ASN A 29 13.91 2.72 -3.81
C ASN A 29 14.24 1.58 -2.84
N ARG A 30 13.75 1.71 -1.61
CA ARG A 30 13.74 0.60 -0.65
C ARG A 30 12.54 -0.27 -1.02
N GLY A 31 12.84 -1.28 -1.83
CA GLY A 31 11.88 -2.17 -2.46
C GLY A 31 10.82 -2.68 -1.50
N LYS A 32 9.56 -2.39 -1.84
CA LYS A 32 8.52 -3.38 -1.66
C LYS A 32 8.56 -4.26 -2.89
N GLU A 33 8.92 -5.50 -2.64
CA GLU A 33 8.95 -6.59 -3.60
C GLU A 33 7.62 -6.66 -4.33
N GLU A 34 7.68 -6.46 -5.65
CA GLU A 34 6.67 -6.96 -6.56
C GLU A 34 6.75 -8.49 -6.53
N LYS A 35 5.75 -9.12 -5.93
CA LYS A 35 5.37 -10.45 -6.37
C LYS A 35 4.33 -10.29 -7.47
N GLU A 36 4.80 -10.31 -8.71
CA GLU A 36 3.97 -10.73 -9.83
C GLU A 36 3.52 -12.17 -9.57
N GLY A 37 2.23 -12.32 -9.28
CA GLY A 37 1.50 -13.56 -9.38
C GLY A 37 0.17 -13.22 -10.04
N GLY A 38 0.07 -13.46 -11.35
CA GLY A 38 -1.14 -13.16 -12.12
C GLY A 38 -2.36 -13.90 -11.60
N GLY A 39 -3.53 -13.26 -11.71
CA GLY A 39 -4.80 -13.88 -11.35
C GLY A 39 -5.99 -12.93 -11.50
N ARG A 40 -6.49 -12.83 -12.73
CA ARG A 40 -7.85 -12.49 -13.18
C ARG A 40 -8.81 -11.80 -12.18
N THR A 41 -9.35 -10.68 -12.65
CA THR A 41 -10.64 -10.10 -12.29
C THR A 41 -11.77 -11.14 -12.10
N GLN A 42 -12.67 -10.77 -11.19
CA GLN A 42 -13.84 -11.47 -10.62
C GLN A 42 -14.54 -12.52 -11.51
N PRO A 43 -15.17 -13.52 -10.87
CA PRO A 43 -16.62 -13.58 -11.01
C PRO A 43 -17.32 -13.73 -9.66
N GLY A 44 -18.38 -12.93 -9.46
CA GLY A 44 -19.48 -13.32 -8.59
C GLY A 44 -20.22 -14.54 -9.13
N GLU A 45 -21.06 -15.10 -8.26
CA GLU A 45 -22.02 -16.19 -8.50
C GLU A 45 -21.47 -17.64 -8.45
N GLY A 46 -21.76 -18.33 -7.34
CA GLY A 46 -21.91 -19.79 -7.30
C GLY A 46 -20.77 -20.60 -6.67
N ASP A 47 -20.94 -20.93 -5.37
CA ASP A 47 -20.40 -22.10 -4.65
C ASP A 47 -19.05 -22.67 -5.13
N ARG A 48 -18.03 -21.83 -5.13
CA ARG A 48 -16.64 -22.30 -5.02
C ARG A 48 -16.11 -21.76 -3.70
N LYS A 49 -15.79 -22.65 -2.77
CA LYS A 49 -15.04 -22.28 -1.56
C LYS A 49 -13.64 -21.84 -1.97
N THR A 50 -13.50 -20.57 -2.30
CA THR A 50 -12.19 -19.95 -2.54
C THR A 50 -11.46 -19.92 -1.21
N ALA A 51 -10.30 -20.58 -1.15
CA ALA A 51 -9.44 -20.57 0.02
C ALA A 51 -8.49 -19.37 -0.06
N TYR A 52 -8.42 -18.59 1.01
CA TYR A 52 -7.54 -17.44 1.13
C TYR A 52 -6.45 -17.71 2.17
N THR A 53 -5.26 -17.20 1.91
CA THR A 53 -4.19 -17.19 2.92
C THR A 53 -4.31 -15.95 3.79
N LYS A 54 -3.81 -15.98 5.02
CA LYS A 54 -3.75 -14.79 5.88
C LYS A 54 -2.98 -13.64 5.23
N ALA A 55 -1.94 -13.95 4.44
CA ALA A 55 -1.17 -12.96 3.71
C ALA A 55 -1.98 -12.30 2.57
N GLU A 56 -2.93 -13.01 1.99
CA GLU A 56 -3.85 -12.43 1.01
C GLU A 56 -4.80 -11.46 1.70
N VAL A 57 -5.45 -11.90 2.78
CA VAL A 57 -6.38 -11.06 3.56
C VAL A 57 -5.68 -9.78 4.06
N ALA A 58 -4.43 -9.87 4.50
CA ALA A 58 -3.65 -8.73 5.00
C ALA A 58 -3.42 -7.60 3.98
N LYS A 59 -3.64 -7.83 2.69
CA LYS A 59 -3.59 -6.79 1.66
C LYS A 59 -4.82 -5.88 1.68
N HIS A 60 -5.94 -6.38 2.18
CA HIS A 60 -7.26 -5.74 2.21
C HIS A 60 -7.49 -5.09 3.58
N ASN A 61 -6.76 -4.00 3.85
CA ASN A 61 -6.70 -3.34 5.15
C ASN A 61 -7.05 -1.83 5.10
N LYS A 62 -7.88 -1.42 4.14
CA LYS A 62 -8.28 -0.03 3.93
C LYS A 62 -9.79 0.12 4.03
N THR A 63 -10.28 1.32 4.30
CA THR A 63 -11.72 1.61 4.39
C THR A 63 -12.47 1.23 3.11
N ASP A 64 -11.86 1.45 1.95
CA ASP A 64 -12.38 1.14 0.61
C ASP A 64 -12.01 -0.27 0.10
N ASP A 65 -11.31 -1.05 0.92
CA ASP A 65 -10.88 -2.43 0.64
C ASP A 65 -10.58 -3.16 1.96
N ALA A 66 -11.65 -3.54 2.68
CA ALA A 66 -11.60 -4.01 4.06
C ALA A 66 -12.06 -5.46 4.16
N TRP A 67 -11.13 -6.38 4.44
CA TRP A 67 -11.48 -7.78 4.70
C TRP A 67 -11.12 -8.18 6.13
N ILE A 68 -11.87 -9.13 6.69
CA ILE A 68 -11.63 -9.69 8.03
C ILE A 68 -11.77 -11.21 8.02
N ILE A 69 -11.17 -11.85 9.01
CA ILE A 69 -11.33 -13.28 9.29
C ILE A 69 -12.18 -13.44 10.56
N ILE A 70 -13.24 -14.24 10.48
CA ILE A 70 -14.04 -14.67 11.65
C ILE A 70 -14.21 -16.18 11.55
N ASP A 71 -13.84 -16.92 12.60
CA ASP A 71 -13.94 -18.38 12.64
C ASP A 71 -13.31 -19.09 11.43
N ASN A 72 -12.13 -18.63 11.00
CA ASN A 72 -11.42 -19.09 9.80
C ASN A 72 -12.16 -18.88 8.47
N LYS A 73 -13.18 -18.02 8.43
CA LYS A 73 -13.86 -17.59 7.21
C LYS A 73 -13.48 -16.16 6.89
N VAL A 74 -13.29 -15.86 5.60
CA VAL A 74 -12.95 -14.53 5.13
C VAL A 74 -14.22 -13.80 4.72
N TYR A 75 -14.34 -12.56 5.16
CA TYR A 75 -15.45 -11.67 4.85
C TYR A 75 -14.92 -10.37 4.26
N ASP A 76 -15.48 -9.98 3.12
CA ASP A 76 -15.36 -8.61 2.61
C ASP A 76 -16.38 -7.74 3.34
N VAL A 77 -15.90 -6.79 4.13
CA VAL A 77 -16.72 -5.87 4.92
C VAL A 77 -16.65 -4.45 4.40
N THR A 78 -16.07 -4.22 3.22
CA THR A 78 -15.85 -2.89 2.63
C THR A 78 -17.11 -2.02 2.65
N SER A 79 -18.25 -2.57 2.24
CA SER A 79 -19.52 -1.83 2.24
C SER A 79 -20.12 -1.61 3.63
N TYR A 80 -19.67 -2.35 4.63
CA TYR A 80 -20.20 -2.30 5.99
C TYR A 80 -19.38 -1.41 6.94
N VAL A 81 -18.15 -1.04 6.56
CA VAL A 81 -17.25 -0.25 7.41
C VAL A 81 -17.92 1.01 7.98
N GLU A 82 -18.61 1.76 7.13
CA GLU A 82 -19.30 3.02 7.50
C GLU A 82 -20.59 2.79 8.31
N GLU A 83 -21.20 1.61 8.19
CA GLU A 83 -22.45 1.25 8.89
C GLU A 83 -22.18 0.54 10.22
N HIS A 84 -20.91 0.29 10.55
CA HIS A 84 -20.52 -0.42 11.75
C HIS A 84 -20.92 0.38 13.01
N PRO A 85 -21.75 -0.18 13.92
CA PRO A 85 -22.23 0.53 15.12
C PRO A 85 -21.09 0.98 16.07
N GLY A 86 -19.94 0.31 16.02
CA GLY A 86 -18.74 0.70 16.76
C GLY A 86 -17.85 1.73 16.04
N GLY A 87 -18.31 2.28 14.92
CA GLY A 87 -17.56 3.19 14.05
C GLY A 87 -16.23 2.59 13.60
N ASP A 88 -15.19 3.41 13.58
CA ASP A 88 -13.81 3.07 13.16
C ASP A 88 -13.17 1.91 13.94
N ALA A 89 -13.80 1.40 15.01
CA ALA A 89 -13.30 0.24 15.74
C ALA A 89 -13.09 -1.00 14.85
N ILE A 90 -13.89 -1.15 13.77
CA ILE A 90 -13.73 -2.23 12.78
C ILE A 90 -12.37 -2.16 12.06
N LEU A 91 -11.87 -0.95 11.80
CA LEU A 91 -10.60 -0.71 11.09
C LEU A 91 -9.36 -1.18 11.87
N ARG A 92 -9.51 -1.52 13.16
CA ARG A 92 -8.41 -2.09 13.95
C ARG A 92 -8.12 -3.55 13.59
N HIS A 93 -9.07 -4.23 12.97
CA HIS A 93 -9.01 -5.67 12.67
C HIS A 93 -9.05 -5.99 11.18
N VAL A 94 -9.21 -4.99 10.31
CA VAL A 94 -9.15 -5.18 8.84
C VAL A 94 -7.77 -5.68 8.42
N GLY A 95 -7.74 -6.55 7.42
CA GLY A 95 -6.57 -7.32 7.01
C GLY A 95 -6.18 -8.44 7.97
N GLY A 96 -7.00 -8.74 8.98
CA GLY A 96 -6.63 -9.64 10.06
C GLY A 96 -7.78 -10.50 10.59
N ASP A 97 -7.49 -11.17 11.71
CA ASP A 97 -8.46 -11.99 12.44
C ASP A 97 -9.20 -11.14 13.47
N ALA A 98 -10.52 -11.10 13.34
CA ALA A 98 -11.44 -10.35 14.19
C ALA A 98 -12.31 -11.26 15.07
N THR A 99 -12.01 -12.57 15.13
CA THR A 99 -12.84 -13.58 15.80
C THR A 99 -13.07 -13.23 17.28
N GLU A 100 -12.02 -12.82 18.00
CA GLU A 100 -12.13 -12.44 19.41
C GLU A 100 -13.06 -11.22 19.58
N GLY A 101 -12.83 -10.15 18.80
CA GLY A 101 -13.65 -8.95 18.84
C GLY A 101 -15.11 -9.16 18.39
N PHE A 102 -15.38 -10.17 17.58
CA PHE A 102 -16.73 -10.52 17.13
C PHE A 102 -17.55 -11.25 18.22
N HIS A 103 -16.90 -12.07 19.06
CA HIS A 103 -17.59 -12.83 20.11
C HIS A 103 -17.72 -12.11 21.45
N GLY A 104 -16.86 -11.12 21.72
CA GLY A 104 -16.92 -10.28 22.94
C GLY A 104 -16.06 -10.79 24.08
#